data_AF-A0A9X0D7X6-F1
#
_entry.id   AF-A0A9X0D7X6-F1
#
_cell.length_a   1.000
_cell.length_b   1.000
_cell.length_c   1.000
_cell.angle_alpha   90.00
_cell.angle_beta   90.00
_cell.angle_gamma   90.00
#
_symmetry.space_group_name_H-M   'P 1'
#
loop_
_entity.id
_entity.type
_entity.pdbx_description
1 polymer ?
#
loop_
_entity_poly.entity_id
_entity_poly.type
_entity_poly.pdbx_seq_one_letter_code
_entity_poly.pdbx_strand_id
1 'polypeptide(L)'
;MRPSHLPRQKSFSRLLPPAVYKGYVDDPRNTDNSWMETVAVNFHDDTGEVFSEFKLQAGDDAAAVRWQRVSGNIPLFASHVSILEKVSKMRSAAF
;
A
#
# COMPACT_ATOMS: atom_id res chain seq x y z
N MET A 1 41.74 7.89 6.37
CA MET A 1 40.28 8.09 6.49
C MET A 1 39.61 7.41 5.30
N ARG A 2 38.70 6.45 5.53
CA ARG A 2 37.93 5.79 4.46
C ARG A 2 36.64 6.60 4.21
N PRO A 3 36.20 6.80 2.96
CA PRO A 3 34.94 7.48 2.70
C PRO A 3 33.77 6.56 3.05
N SER A 4 32.84 7.06 3.85
CA SER A 4 31.54 6.44 4.11
C SER A 4 30.76 6.34 2.80
N HIS A 5 30.54 5.11 2.33
CA HIS A 5 29.64 4.85 1.22
C HIS A 5 28.21 4.98 1.74
N LEU A 6 27.55 6.08 1.39
CA LEU A 6 26.09 6.17 1.45
C LEU A 6 25.51 5.13 0.49
N PRO A 7 24.51 4.32 0.90
CA PRO A 7 23.92 3.34 0.00
C PRO A 7 23.24 4.06 -1.18
N ARG A 8 23.52 3.59 -2.40
CA ARG A 8 22.83 4.02 -3.62
C ARG A 8 21.33 3.80 -3.42
N GLN A 9 20.55 4.88 -3.50
CA GLN A 9 19.10 4.81 -3.59
C GLN A 9 18.75 3.95 -4.84
N LYS A 10 18.16 2.77 -4.61
CA LYS A 10 17.64 1.92 -5.70
C LYS A 10 16.50 2.71 -6.37
N SER A 11 16.74 3.14 -7.61
CA SER A 11 15.79 3.92 -8.41
C SER A 11 14.64 3.02 -8.86
N PHE A 12 13.40 3.36 -8.48
CA PHE A 12 12.21 2.81 -9.13
C PHE A 12 12.17 3.33 -10.56
N SER A 13 12.11 2.43 -11.55
CA SER A 13 11.93 2.81 -12.94
C SER A 13 10.67 3.67 -13.09
N ARG A 14 10.73 4.66 -13.99
CA ARG A 14 9.82 5.81 -14.15
C ARG A 14 8.39 5.47 -14.61
N LEU A 15 7.86 4.30 -14.29
CA LEU A 15 6.47 3.93 -14.58
C LEU A 15 5.83 3.42 -13.29
N LEU A 16 4.80 4.13 -12.83
CA LEU A 16 3.98 3.69 -11.71
C LEU A 16 3.34 2.34 -12.06
N PRO A 17 3.21 1.40 -11.10
CA PRO A 17 2.48 0.17 -11.32
C PRO A 17 1.04 0.47 -11.77
N PRO A 18 0.41 -0.43 -12.54
CA PRO A 18 -1.01 -0.29 -12.86
C PRO A 18 -1.85 -0.27 -11.59
N ALA A 19 -2.94 0.51 -11.62
CA ALA A 19 -3.87 0.59 -10.50
C ALA A 19 -4.57 -0.76 -10.28
N VAL A 20 -4.67 -1.17 -9.02
CA VAL A 20 -5.51 -2.29 -8.56
C VAL A 20 -6.98 -1.89 -8.60
N TYR A 21 -7.23 -0.61 -8.29
CA TYR A 21 -8.56 -0.02 -8.31
C TYR A 21 -8.47 1.47 -8.66
N LYS A 22 -9.44 1.96 -9.43
CA LYS A 22 -9.64 3.38 -9.71
C LYS A 22 -11.14 3.65 -9.80
N GLY A 23 -11.65 4.56 -8.98
CA GLY A 23 -13.05 5.00 -9.03
C GLY A 23 -13.66 5.27 -7.66
N TYR A 24 -14.99 5.24 -7.64
CA TYR A 24 -15.86 5.54 -6.50
C TYR A 24 -15.59 4.71 -5.24
N VAL A 25 -15.55 5.36 -4.08
CA VAL A 25 -15.48 4.70 -2.77
C VAL A 25 -16.79 4.94 -2.04
N ASP A 26 -17.42 3.86 -1.58
CA ASP A 26 -18.55 3.94 -0.66
C ASP A 26 -18.04 4.42 0.70
N ASP A 27 -18.21 5.72 0.94
CA ASP A 27 -17.67 6.44 2.08
C ASP A 27 -18.82 7.20 2.77
N PRO A 28 -18.94 7.16 4.11
CA PRO A 28 -20.03 7.81 4.83
C PRO A 28 -20.08 9.34 4.64
N ARG A 29 -19.05 9.95 4.06
CA ARG A 29 -19.02 11.38 3.71
C ARG A 29 -19.69 11.72 2.38
N ASN A 30 -20.03 10.70 1.58
CA ASN A 30 -20.67 10.90 0.28
C ASN A 30 -22.05 11.58 0.43
N THR A 31 -22.38 12.44 -0.53
CA THR A 31 -23.67 13.14 -0.65
C THR A 31 -24.17 13.04 -2.09
N ASP A 32 -25.38 13.52 -2.36
CA ASP A 32 -25.97 13.53 -3.71
C ASP A 32 -25.10 14.24 -4.77
N ASN A 33 -24.27 15.21 -4.35
CA ASN A 33 -23.51 16.09 -5.24
C ASN A 33 -21.99 16.03 -5.04
N SER A 34 -21.50 15.18 -4.13
CA SER A 34 -20.07 15.07 -3.84
C SER A 34 -19.75 13.69 -3.29
N TRP A 35 -18.71 13.04 -3.84
CA TRP A 35 -18.30 11.69 -3.45
C TRP A 35 -16.78 11.54 -3.42
N MET A 36 -16.33 10.51 -2.71
CA MET A 36 -14.93 10.10 -2.69
C MET A 36 -14.61 9.18 -3.87
N GLU A 37 -13.50 9.45 -4.54
CA GLU A 37 -12.86 8.51 -5.45
C GLU A 37 -11.45 8.20 -4.97
N THR A 38 -10.94 7.02 -5.32
CA THR A 38 -9.56 6.64 -5.01
C THR A 38 -8.87 5.95 -6.18
N VAL A 39 -7.54 6.01 -6.17
CA VAL A 39 -6.67 5.19 -7.00
C VAL A 39 -5.80 4.37 -6.06
N ALA A 40 -6.00 3.05 -6.04
CA ALA A 40 -5.17 2.14 -5.28
C ALA A 40 -4.12 1.50 -6.17
N VAL A 41 -2.85 1.59 -5.78
CA VAL A 41 -1.70 1.00 -6.48
C VAL A 41 -0.97 0.08 -5.52
N ASN A 42 -0.57 -1.10 -5.98
CA ASN A 42 0.19 -2.04 -5.17
C ASN A 42 1.66 -2.06 -5.59
N PHE A 43 2.53 -1.54 -4.72
CA PHE A 43 3.97 -1.69 -4.84
C PHE A 43 4.38 -2.98 -4.14
N HIS A 44 4.85 -3.93 -4.93
CA HIS A 44 5.24 -5.25 -4.43
C HIS A 44 6.74 -5.42 -4.56
N ASP A 45 7.34 -5.99 -3.53
CA ASP A 45 8.74 -6.37 -3.49
C ASP A 45 8.83 -7.91 -3.54
N ASP A 46 9.07 -8.44 -4.74
CA ASP A 46 9.11 -9.88 -4.97
C ASP A 46 10.31 -10.57 -4.28
N THR A 47 11.41 -9.83 -4.05
CA THR A 47 12.63 -10.41 -3.45
C THR A 47 12.75 -10.13 -1.96
N GLY A 48 12.02 -9.14 -1.45
CA GLY A 48 12.13 -8.66 -0.07
C GLY A 48 13.36 -7.79 0.18
N GLU A 49 14.14 -7.46 -0.84
CA GLU A 49 15.38 -6.68 -0.69
C GLU A 49 15.15 -5.16 -0.66
N VAL A 50 13.99 -4.68 -1.10
CA VAL A 50 13.71 -3.24 -1.18
C VAL A 50 13.14 -2.77 0.15
N PHE A 51 12.16 -3.48 0.69
CA PHE A 51 11.45 -3.06 1.89
C PHE A 51 12.01 -3.63 3.20
N SER A 52 12.93 -4.61 3.16
CA SER A 52 13.54 -5.19 4.37
C SER A 52 14.33 -4.20 5.21
N GLU A 53 14.92 -3.17 4.59
CA GLU A 53 15.69 -2.14 5.30
C GLU A 53 14.81 -1.01 5.86
N PHE A 54 13.51 -1.02 5.58
CA PHE A 54 12.60 0.06 5.98
C PHE A 54 12.30 -0.06 7.48
N LYS A 55 12.78 0.92 8.25
CA LYS A 55 12.33 1.13 9.63
C LYS A 55 10.98 1.86 9.59
N LEU A 56 9.91 1.13 9.87
CA LEU A 56 8.57 1.70 9.91
C LEU A 56 8.43 2.64 11.11
N GLN A 57 8.02 3.87 10.84
CA GLN A 57 7.73 4.89 11.84
C GLN A 57 6.37 5.50 11.52
N ALA A 58 5.49 5.56 12.52
CA ALA A 58 4.18 6.16 12.34
C ALA A 58 4.34 7.68 12.18
N GLY A 59 3.58 8.26 11.25
CA GLY A 59 3.42 9.71 11.16
C GLY A 59 2.60 10.26 12.32
N ASP A 60 2.44 11.57 12.37
CA ASP A 60 1.64 12.29 13.36
C ASP A 60 0.15 11.88 13.36
N ASP A 61 -0.41 11.57 12.19
CA ASP A 61 -1.81 11.11 12.05
C ASP A 61 -2.02 9.59 12.26
N ALA A 62 -0.98 8.84 12.65
CA ALA A 62 -1.06 7.40 12.86
C ALA A 62 -0.60 7.00 14.27
N ALA A 63 -1.43 6.26 15.01
CA ALA A 63 -1.07 5.80 16.35
C ALA A 63 0.09 4.78 16.34
N ALA A 64 0.12 3.89 15.34
CA ALA A 64 1.15 2.88 15.17
C ALA A 64 1.20 2.39 13.72
N VAL A 65 2.33 1.79 13.33
CA VAL A 65 2.51 1.18 12.00
C VAL A 65 3.25 -0.15 12.12
N ARG A 66 2.88 -1.13 11.30
CA ARG A 66 3.58 -2.40 11.17
C ARG A 66 3.33 -3.02 9.80
N TRP A 67 4.23 -3.94 9.40
CA TRP A 67 3.89 -4.93 8.39
C TRP A 67 2.84 -5.88 8.97
N GLN A 68 1.78 -6.17 8.21
CA GLN A 68 0.68 -7.02 8.63
C GLN A 68 0.42 -8.07 7.55
N ARG A 69 0.32 -9.34 7.94
CA ARG A 69 -0.13 -10.40 7.04
C ARG A 69 -1.54 -10.06 6.55
N VAL A 70 -1.73 -10.01 5.23
CA VAL A 70 -3.03 -9.76 4.62
C VAL A 70 -4.00 -10.87 4.99
N SER A 71 -5.24 -10.48 5.33
CA SER A 71 -6.36 -11.40 5.55
C SER A 71 -7.70 -10.69 5.39
N GLY A 72 -8.72 -11.42 4.97
CA GLY A 72 -10.11 -10.93 4.93
C GLY A 72 -10.73 -10.61 6.30
N ASN A 73 -10.11 -11.08 7.40
CA ASN A 73 -10.62 -10.87 8.76
C ASN A 73 -10.04 -9.64 9.46
N ILE A 74 -9.24 -8.82 8.76
CA ILE A 74 -8.67 -7.61 9.35
C ILE A 74 -9.76 -6.52 9.35
N PRO A 75 -10.08 -5.92 10.50
CA PRO A 75 -11.03 -4.82 10.54
C PRO A 75 -10.39 -3.58 9.91
N LEU A 76 -10.67 -3.36 8.63
CA LEU A 76 -10.19 -2.20 7.88
C LEU A 76 -11.37 -1.30 7.52
N PHE A 77 -11.08 0.00 7.43
CA PHE A 77 -12.08 1.00 7.08
C PHE A 77 -12.46 0.92 5.59
N ALA A 78 -13.75 1.17 5.31
CA ALA A 78 -14.32 1.25 3.97
C ALA A 78 -13.90 0.07 3.05
N SER A 79 -13.61 0.35 1.79
CA SER A 79 -13.34 -0.65 0.75
C SER A 79 -11.94 -1.28 0.80
N HIS A 80 -11.15 -1.03 1.84
CA HIS A 80 -9.76 -1.50 1.90
C HIS A 80 -9.65 -3.04 1.84
N VAL A 81 -10.56 -3.77 2.48
CA VAL A 81 -10.57 -5.24 2.45
C VAL A 81 -10.74 -5.76 1.02
N SER A 82 -11.65 -5.19 0.25
CA SER A 82 -11.90 -5.58 -1.15
C SER A 82 -10.72 -5.26 -2.07
N ILE A 83 -9.98 -4.17 -1.81
CA ILE A 83 -8.76 -3.85 -2.55
C ILE A 83 -7.67 -4.87 -2.23
N LEU A 84 -7.48 -5.23 -0.96
CA LEU A 84 -6.51 -6.25 -0.57
C LEU A 84 -6.85 -7.62 -1.14
N GLU A 85 -8.13 -7.99 -1.20
CA GLU A 85 -8.57 -9.23 -1.84
C GLU A 85 -8.16 -9.26 -3.33
N LYS A 86 -8.34 -8.15 -4.04
CA LYS A 86 -7.88 -8.02 -5.44
C LYS A 86 -6.36 -8.17 -5.56
N VAL A 87 -5.60 -7.53 -4.67
CA VAL A 87 -4.13 -7.69 -4.62
C VAL A 87 -3.75 -9.16 -4.41
N SER A 88 -4.36 -9.83 -3.44
CA SER A 88 -4.10 -11.25 -3.18
C SER A 88 -4.38 -12.12 -4.41
N LYS A 89 -5.51 -11.91 -5.10
CA LYS A 89 -5.83 -12.62 -6.35
C LYS A 89 -4.81 -12.34 -7.46
N MET A 90 -4.43 -11.07 -7.66
CA MET A 90 -3.42 -10.69 -8.66
C MET A 90 -2.05 -11.31 -8.41
N ARG A 91 -1.73 -11.60 -7.15
CA ARG A 91 -0.43 -12.16 -6.71
C ARG A 91 -0.50 -13.65 -6.38
N SER A 92 -1.63 -14.30 -6.60
CA SER A 92 -1.85 -15.70 -6.22
C SER A 92 -1.51 -15.97 -4.75
N ALA A 93 -1.82 -15.02 -3.87
CA ALA A 93 -1.56 -15.09 -2.44
C ALA A 93 -2.81 -15.47 -1.64
N ALA A 94 -2.60 -15.99 -0.43
CA ALA A 94 -3.68 -16.27 0.50
C ALA A 94 -4.41 -14.99 0.95
N PHE A 95 -5.69 -15.13 1.32
CA PHE A 95 -6.54 -14.05 1.83
C PHE A 95 -7.47 -14.58 2.94
#